data_AF-A0A072P3U7-F1
#
_entry.id   AF-A0A072P3U7-F1
#
_cell.length_a   1.000
_cell.length_b   1.000
_cell.length_c   1.000
_cell.angle_alpha   90.00
_cell.angle_beta   90.00
_cell.angle_gamma   90.00
#
_symmetry.space_group_name_H-M   'P 1'
#
loop_
_entity.id
_entity.type
_entity.pdbx_description
1 polymer ?
#
loop_
_entity_poly.entity_id
_entity_poly.type
_entity_poly.pdbx_seq_one_letter_code
_entity_poly.pdbx_strand_id
1 'polypeptide(L)' 'MAYKVVRRFKELKHDGHIYEVGDTYPNKGEKATKARLEELSTTKNKYNTVFIELEAHEEKE' A
#
# COMPACT_ATOMS: atom_id res chain seq x y z
N MET A 1 3.21 -4.79 10.54
CA MET A 1 3.28 -5.03 9.09
C MET A 1 2.98 -3.72 8.39
N ALA A 2 4.02 -3.02 7.97
CA ALA A 2 3.89 -1.84 7.12
C ALA A 2 4.02 -2.30 5.67
N TYR A 3 3.38 -1.59 4.75
CA TYR A 3 3.59 -1.80 3.32
C TYR A 3 4.33 -0.59 2.76
N LYS A 4 5.29 -0.85 1.88
CA LYS A 4 5.97 0.20 1.12
C LYS A 4 5.27 0.35 -0.22
N VAL A 5 4.95 1.57 -0.57
CA VAL A 5 4.40 1.88 -1.89
C VAL A 5 5.52 1.71 -2.91
N VAL A 6 5.33 0.82 -3.87
CA VAL A 6 6.31 0.58 -4.95
C VAL A 6 5.89 1.22 -6.27
N ARG A 7 4.63 1.65 -6.35
CA ARG A 7 4.09 2.36 -7.50
C ARG A 7 3.09 3.41 -7.08
N ARG A 8 3.20 4.62 -7.65
CA ARG A 8 2.29 5.71 -7.32
C ARG A 8 0.84 5.32 -7.59
N PHE A 9 -0.05 5.64 -6.65
CA PHE A 9 -1.49 5.46 -6.82
C PHE A 9 -2.29 6.47 -6.01
N LYS A 10 -3.53 6.70 -6.46
CA LYS A 10 -4.50 7.53 -5.72
C LYS A 10 -5.38 6.62 -4.88
N GLU A 11 -5.35 6.77 -3.57
CA GLU A 11 -6.24 6.08 -2.65
C GLU A 11 -7.49 6.90 -2.40
N LEU A 12 -8.59 6.49 -3.02
CA LEU A 12 -9.87 7.18 -2.89
C LEU A 12 -10.47 7.05 -1.48
N LYS A 13 -10.10 6.00 -0.72
CA LYS A 13 -10.58 5.83 0.67
C LYS A 13 -9.90 6.77 1.66
N HIS A 14 -8.78 7.37 1.27
CA HIS A 14 -7.97 8.26 2.08
C HIS A 14 -8.15 9.71 1.60
N ASP A 15 -9.39 10.14 1.40
CA ASP A 15 -9.73 11.46 0.85
C ASP A 15 -9.13 11.73 -0.57
N GLY A 16 -8.77 10.68 -1.30
CA GLY A 16 -8.08 10.82 -2.58
C GLY A 16 -6.60 11.14 -2.45
N HIS A 17 -5.97 10.82 -1.31
CA HIS A 17 -4.53 10.93 -1.10
C HIS A 17 -3.74 10.19 -2.19
N ILE A 18 -2.65 10.79 -2.63
CA ILE A 18 -1.76 10.21 -3.65
C ILE A 18 -0.53 9.69 -2.92
N TYR A 19 -0.38 8.38 -2.93
CA TYR A 19 0.81 7.72 -2.40
C TYR A 19 1.90 7.71 -3.46
N GLU A 20 3.09 8.14 -3.07
CA GLU A 20 4.29 8.11 -3.91
C GLU A 20 5.14 6.86 -3.65
N VAL A 21 6.04 6.54 -4.57
CA VAL A 21 6.94 5.39 -4.42
C VAL A 21 7.89 5.64 -3.25
N GLY A 22 7.98 4.67 -2.35
CA GLY A 22 8.75 4.73 -1.11
C GLY A 22 7.91 5.10 0.11
N ASP A 23 6.67 5.56 -0.09
CA ASP A 23 5.78 5.96 0.99
C ASP A 23 5.27 4.75 1.81
N THR A 24 4.82 4.99 3.04
CA THR A 24 4.33 3.93 3.92
C THR A 24 2.80 3.86 3.86
N TYR A 25 2.29 2.68 3.54
CA TYR A 25 0.86 2.40 3.47
C TYR A 25 0.41 1.41 4.55
N PRO A 26 -0.74 1.65 5.21
CA PRO A 26 -1.54 2.89 5.19
C PRO A 26 -0.88 4.05 5.96
N ASN A 27 -1.25 5.30 5.62
CA ASN A 27 -0.72 6.51 6.29
C ASN A 27 -1.07 6.50 7.78
N LYS A 28 -0.26 7.19 8.59
CA LYS A 28 -0.40 7.24 10.05
C LYS A 28 -1.75 7.82 10.45
N GLY A 29 -2.64 6.95 10.94
CA GLY A 29 -4.00 7.30 11.33
C GLY A 29 -5.08 6.72 10.41
N GLU A 30 -4.68 6.20 9.25
CA GLU A 30 -5.59 5.57 8.30
C GLU A 30 -5.55 4.05 8.40
N LYS A 31 -6.66 3.41 8.06
CA LYS A 31 -6.80 1.96 8.10
C LYS A 31 -7.22 1.45 6.75
N ALA A 32 -6.39 0.60 6.16
CA ALA A 32 -6.74 -0.17 4.99
C ALA A 32 -7.45 -1.47 5.39
N THR A 33 -8.48 -1.86 4.65
CA THR A 33 -9.10 -3.18 4.81
C THR A 33 -8.18 -4.26 4.22
N LYS A 34 -8.24 -5.49 4.74
CA LYS A 34 -7.45 -6.63 4.19
C LYS A 34 -7.65 -6.80 2.68
N ALA A 35 -8.90 -6.76 2.22
CA ALA A 35 -9.21 -6.82 0.79
C ALA A 35 -8.49 -5.72 -0.01
N ARG A 36 -8.41 -4.49 0.53
CA ARG A 36 -7.71 -3.38 -0.14
C ARG A 36 -6.20 -3.60 -0.17
N LEU A 37 -5.64 -4.10 0.94
CA LEU A 37 -4.22 -4.46 1.00
C LEU A 37 -3.90 -5.56 -0.02
N GLU A 38 -4.72 -6.60 -0.13
CA GLU A 38 -4.54 -7.67 -1.12
C GLU A 38 -4.69 -7.15 -2.56
N GLU A 39 -5.67 -6.29 -2.84
CA GLU A 39 -5.79 -5.67 -4.15
C GLU A 39 -4.57 -4.84 -4.52
N LEU A 40 -3.98 -4.10 -3.57
CA LEU A 40 -2.82 -3.25 -3.81
C LEU A 40 -1.50 -4.04 -3.79
N SER A 41 -1.43 -5.13 -3.02
CA SER A 41 -0.22 -5.95 -2.88
C SER A 41 -0.11 -7.09 -3.87
N THR A 42 -1.19 -7.34 -4.63
CA THR A 42 -1.22 -8.36 -5.67
C THR A 42 -1.56 -7.73 -7.02
N THR A 43 -1.37 -8.51 -8.07
CA THR A 43 -1.85 -8.19 -9.41
C THR A 43 -3.35 -8.48 -9.59
N LYS A 44 -4.08 -8.89 -8.54
CA LYS A 44 -5.54 -9.13 -8.60
C LYS A 44 -6.33 -7.83 -8.47
N ASN A 45 -5.96 -6.83 -9.28
CA ASN A 45 -6.67 -5.57 -9.37
C ASN A 45 -6.91 -5.20 -10.84
N LYS A 46 -7.74 -4.17 -11.07
CA LYS A 46 -8.10 -3.70 -12.41
C LYS A 46 -6.89 -3.36 -13.30
N TYR A 47 -5.75 -3.01 -12.69
CA TYR A 47 -4.53 -2.61 -13.38
C TYR A 47 -3.53 -3.77 -13.54
N ASN A 48 -3.85 -4.96 -13.04
CA ASN A 48 -2.97 -6.14 -13.01
C ASN A 48 -1.55 -5.82 -12.51
N THR A 49 -1.43 -4.90 -11.55
CA THR A 49 -0.14 -4.31 -11.15
C THR A 49 -0.05 -4.19 -9.63
N VAL A 50 1.10 -4.52 -9.04
CA VAL A 50 1.35 -4.32 -7.61
C VAL A 50 1.65 -2.84 -7.33
N PHE A 51 0.97 -2.27 -6.34
CA PHE A 51 1.11 -0.89 -5.90
C PHE A 51 1.88 -0.76 -4.59
N ILE A 52 1.71 -1.73 -3.70
CA ILE A 52 2.38 -1.78 -2.41
C ILE A 52 3.04 -3.14 -2.23
N GLU A 53 4.17 -3.20 -1.56
CA GLU A 53 4.82 -4.44 -1.17
C GLU A 53 4.94 -4.49 0.34
N LEU A 54 4.88 -5.69 0.91
CA LEU A 54 5.00 -5.87 2.35
C LEU A 54 6.45 -5.51 2.72
N GLU A 55 6.62 -4.41 3.45
CA GLU A 55 7.95 -4.03 3.94
C GLU A 55 8.21 -4.94 5.14
N ALA A 56 8.89 -6.06 4.88
CA ALA A 56 9.48 -6.86 5.92
C ALA A 56 10.53 -5.98 6.60
N HIS A 57 10.10 -5.29 7.66
CA HIS A 57 11.03 -4.73 8.61
C HIS A 57 11.70 -5.94 9.27
N GLU A 58 12.86 -6.34 8.72
CA GLU A 58 13.82 -7.13 9.46
C GLU A 58 14.17 -6.29 10.69
N GLU A 59 13.55 -6.63 11.82
CA GLU A 59 14.05 -6.28 13.14
C GLU A 59 15.43 -6.96 13.23
N LYS A 60 16.48 -6.24 12.79
CA LYS A 60 17.83 -6.60 13.16
C LYS A 60 17.97 -6.28 14.63
N GLU A 61 17.78 -7.32 15.45
CA GLU A 61 18.20 -7.38 16.86
C GLU A 61 19.70 -7.07 17.04
#